data_AF-A0A4Y2HMP8-F1
#
_entry.id   AF-A0A4Y2HMP8-F1
#
_cell.length_a   1.000
_cell.length_b   1.000
_cell.length_c   1.000
_cell.angle_alpha   90.00
_cell.angle_beta   90.00
_cell.angle_gamma   90.00
#
_symmetry.space_group_name_H-M   'P 1'
#
loop_
_entity.id
_entity.type
_entity.pdbx_description
1 polymer ?
#
loop_
_entity_poly.entity_id
_entity_poly.type
_entity_poly.pdbx_seq_one_letter_code
_entity_poly.pdbx_strand_id
1 'polypeptide(L)'
;MRSVIRFLNAKKVKPAEIHRQLVEIYGENVMTDGMVRKWVRQFNDGRTNVHDEARSGRPSVVNDGWVAKVNEKIRENRRFTIRMLFDEFPQISKTVLHEIVTHRLNYRKLCSRWVPKMLTDVHKTK
;
A
#
# COMPACT_ATOMS: atom_id res chain seq x y z
N MET A 1 -26.35 0.48 -3.89
CA MET A 1 -26.56 1.94 -4.06
C MET A 1 -25.93 2.53 -5.31
N ARG A 2 -24.60 2.59 -5.46
CA ARG A 2 -23.95 3.25 -6.62
C ARG A 2 -24.26 2.60 -7.97
N SER A 3 -24.41 1.27 -8.00
CA SER A 3 -24.86 0.54 -9.20
C SER A 3 -26.28 0.93 -9.62
N VAL A 4 -27.18 1.13 -8.65
CA VAL A 4 -28.57 1.58 -8.90
C VAL A 4 -28.57 2.99 -9.48
N ILE A 5 -27.73 3.88 -8.95
CA ILE A 5 -27.57 5.24 -9.48
C ILE A 5 -27.03 5.22 -10.90
N ARG A 6 -26.02 4.38 -11.17
CA ARG A 6 -25.47 4.23 -12.53
C ARG A 6 -26.55 3.76 -13.51
N PHE A 7 -27.35 2.77 -13.11
CA PHE A 7 -28.46 2.25 -13.91
C PHE A 7 -29.53 3.33 -14.17
N LEU A 8 -30.00 4.02 -13.14
CA LEU A 8 -31.02 5.08 -13.29
C LEU A 8 -30.49 6.29 -14.08
N ASN A 9 -29.22 6.63 -13.92
CA ASN A 9 -28.58 7.67 -14.73
C ASN A 9 -28.48 7.27 -16.21
N ALA A 10 -28.19 6.00 -16.51
CA ALA A 10 -28.21 5.49 -17.88
C ALA A 10 -29.62 5.56 -18.50
N LYS A 11 -30.67 5.36 -17.69
CA LYS A 11 -32.08 5.60 -18.06
C LYS A 11 -32.47 7.09 -18.14
N LYS A 12 -31.52 8.01 -17.97
CA LYS A 12 -31.74 9.48 -18.02
C LYS A 12 -32.71 10.02 -16.97
N VAL A 13 -32.83 9.33 -15.83
CA VAL A 13 -33.62 9.81 -14.69
C VAL A 13 -32.92 11.01 -14.04
N LYS A 14 -33.67 12.05 -13.69
CA LYS A 14 -33.12 13.25 -13.04
C LYS A 14 -32.53 12.90 -11.66
N PRO A 15 -31.40 13.49 -11.24
CA PRO A 15 -30.75 13.15 -9.97
C PRO A 15 -31.65 13.25 -8.72
N ALA A 16 -32.53 14.27 -8.68
CA ALA A 16 -33.47 14.43 -7.58
C ALA A 16 -34.48 13.27 -7.49
N GLU A 17 -34.89 12.73 -8.64
CA GLU A 17 -35.81 11.60 -8.72
C GLU A 17 -35.11 10.29 -8.38
N ILE A 18 -33.83 10.15 -8.77
CA ILE A 18 -32.98 9.05 -8.31
C ILE A 18 -32.93 9.04 -6.78
N HIS A 19 -32.68 10.19 -6.14
CA HIS A 19 -32.65 10.25 -4.67
C HIS A 19 -33.99 9.86 -4.03
N ARG A 20 -35.12 10.34 -4.56
CA ARG A 20 -36.46 9.96 -4.07
C ARG A 20 -36.69 8.45 -4.13
N GLN A 21 -36.40 7.82 -5.26
CA GLN A 21 -36.54 6.37 -5.42
C GLN A 21 -35.61 5.60 -4.47
N LEU A 22 -34.41 6.12 -4.20
CA LEU A 22 -33.51 5.50 -3.24
C LEU A 22 -34.04 5.59 -1.81
N VAL A 23 -34.61 6.73 -1.41
CA VAL A 23 -35.24 6.89 -0.08
C VAL A 23 -36.47 5.99 0.06
N GLU A 24 -37.29 5.92 -0.97
CA GLU A 24 -38.49 5.07 -1.00
C GLU A 24 -38.16 3.57 -0.84
N ILE A 25 -37.13 3.09 -1.54
CA ILE A 25 -36.78 1.67 -1.55
C ILE A 25 -35.90 1.27 -0.35
N TYR A 26 -34.97 2.13 0.07
CA TYR A 26 -33.94 1.79 1.06
C TYR A 26 -34.06 2.56 2.39
N GLY A 27 -35.02 3.47 2.51
CA GLY A 27 -35.27 4.28 3.71
C GLY A 27 -34.47 5.58 3.78
N GLU A 28 -34.76 6.40 4.80
CA GLU A 28 -34.19 7.75 4.97
C GLU A 28 -32.69 7.77 5.28
N ASN A 29 -32.16 6.69 5.87
CA ASN A 29 -30.74 6.55 6.23
C ASN A 29 -29.82 6.22 5.03
N VAL A 30 -30.33 6.41 3.82
CA VAL A 30 -29.59 6.21 2.58
C VAL A 30 -28.59 7.35 2.34
N MET A 31 -27.94 7.32 1.19
CA MET A 31 -27.03 8.35 0.73
C MET A 31 -27.75 9.67 0.45
N THR A 32 -27.15 10.77 0.92
CA THR A 32 -27.68 12.12 0.72
C THR A 32 -27.80 12.50 -0.76
N ASP A 33 -28.77 13.38 -1.06
CA ASP A 33 -29.00 13.94 -2.39
C ASP A 33 -27.73 14.57 -3.01
N GLY A 34 -26.92 15.25 -2.22
CA GLY A 34 -25.62 15.79 -2.67
C GLY A 34 -24.66 14.71 -3.17
N MET A 35 -24.62 13.56 -2.49
CA MET A 35 -23.77 12.45 -2.88
C MET A 35 -24.34 11.69 -4.10
N VAL A 36 -25.66 11.64 -4.27
CA VAL A 36 -26.30 11.15 -5.51
C VAL A 36 -25.90 12.02 -6.70
N ARG A 37 -25.99 13.34 -6.59
CA ARG A 37 -25.55 14.28 -7.65
C ARG A 37 -24.07 14.14 -7.98
N LYS A 38 -23.22 13.95 -6.96
CA LYS A 38 -21.78 13.69 -7.15
C LYS A 38 -21.54 12.43 -7.98
N TRP A 39 -22.24 11.33 -7.68
CA TRP A 39 -22.12 10.08 -8.44
C TRP A 39 -22.64 10.23 -9.87
N VAL A 40 -23.79 10.89 -10.07
CA VAL A 40 -24.31 11.17 -11.42
C VAL A 40 -23.31 11.96 -12.24
N ARG A 41 -22.71 13.01 -11.68
CA ARG A 41 -21.65 13.78 -12.36
C ARG A 41 -20.48 12.89 -12.77
N GLN A 42 -19.95 12.08 -11.85
CA GLN A 42 -18.84 11.17 -12.16
C GLN A 42 -19.18 10.15 -13.27
N PHE A 43 -20.41 9.63 -13.28
CA PHE A 43 -20.85 8.72 -14.33
C PHE A 43 -21.01 9.43 -15.69
N ASN A 44 -21.46 10.68 -15.68
CA ASN A 44 -21.51 11.51 -16.90
C ASN A 44 -20.11 11.88 -17.41
N ASP A 45 -19.14 12.04 -16.49
CA ASP A 45 -17.72 12.27 -16.80
C ASP A 45 -17.00 10.97 -17.25
N GLY A 46 -17.73 9.87 -17.47
CA GLY A 46 -17.20 8.63 -18.05
C GLY A 46 -16.71 7.58 -17.06
N ARG A 47 -16.86 7.79 -15.73
CA ARG A 47 -16.55 6.75 -14.74
C ARG A 47 -17.47 5.54 -14.94
N THR A 48 -16.91 4.33 -14.99
CA THR A 48 -17.69 3.07 -15.08
C THR A 48 -17.66 2.26 -13.79
N ASN A 49 -16.63 2.46 -12.97
CA ASN A 49 -16.41 1.75 -11.71
C ASN A 49 -17.30 2.31 -10.58
N VAL A 50 -18.00 1.42 -9.89
CA VAL A 50 -18.87 1.72 -8.73
C VAL A 50 -18.15 1.58 -7.38
N HIS A 51 -16.98 0.94 -7.36
CA HIS A 51 -16.17 0.76 -6.16
C HIS A 51 -15.44 2.05 -5.76
N ASP A 52 -15.12 2.15 -4.48
CA ASP A 52 -14.20 3.18 -3.98
C ASP A 52 -12.86 3.04 -4.72
N GLU A 53 -12.27 4.17 -5.07
CA GLU A 53 -10.87 4.20 -5.48
C GLU A 53 -9.99 3.82 -4.29
N ALA A 54 -8.80 3.31 -4.60
CA ALA A 54 -7.79 3.09 -3.58
C ALA A 54 -7.58 4.40 -2.81
N ARG A 55 -7.87 4.36 -1.50
CA ARG A 55 -7.63 5.53 -0.66
C ARG A 55 -6.13 5.72 -0.58
N SER A 56 -5.69 6.94 -0.88
CA SER A 56 -4.35 7.39 -0.52
C SER A 56 -4.24 7.26 1.00
N GLY A 57 -3.64 6.16 1.47
CA GLY A 57 -3.40 5.96 2.90
C GLY A 57 -2.48 7.04 3.46
N ARG A 58 -2.15 6.93 4.75
CA ARG A 58 -1.11 7.79 5.34
C ARG A 58 0.19 7.63 4.53
N PRO A 59 0.79 8.72 4.01
CA PRO A 59 2.08 8.64 3.34
C PRO A 59 3.09 7.97 4.27
N SER A 60 3.81 6.97 3.77
CA SER A 60 4.93 6.42 4.54
C SER A 60 5.98 7.50 4.70
N VAL A 61 6.54 7.63 5.91
CA VAL A 61 7.65 8.56 6.22
C VAL A 61 8.92 8.14 5.48
N VAL A 62 8.96 6.94 4.92
CA VAL A 62 10.08 6.42 4.15
C VAL A 62 10.00 6.88 2.71
N ASN A 63 10.95 7.72 2.31
CA ASN A 63 11.22 8.03 0.92
C ASN A 63 12.11 6.94 0.28
N ASP A 64 12.08 6.85 -1.05
CA ASP A 64 12.89 5.87 -1.80
C ASP A 64 14.41 6.10 -1.61
N GLY A 65 14.83 7.32 -1.28
CA GLY A 65 16.22 7.65 -0.97
C GLY A 65 16.74 6.95 0.30
N TRP A 66 15.91 6.85 1.34
CA TRP A 66 16.24 6.11 2.57
C TRP A 66 16.30 4.62 2.31
N VAL A 67 15.39 4.09 1.48
CA VAL A 67 15.42 2.68 1.07
C VAL A 67 16.75 2.35 0.38
N ALA A 68 17.21 3.22 -0.53
CA ALA A 68 18.48 3.04 -1.22
C ALA A 68 19.68 3.04 -0.27
N LYS A 69 19.76 4.01 0.66
CA LYS A 69 20.83 4.09 1.66
C LYS A 69 20.87 2.88 2.60
N VAL A 70 19.70 2.41 3.05
CA VAL A 70 19.60 1.20 3.87
C VAL A 70 20.08 -0.02 3.09
N ASN A 71 19.71 -0.14 1.81
CA ASN A 71 20.13 -1.25 0.95
C ASN A 71 21.65 -1.25 0.70
N GLU A 72 22.25 -0.09 0.49
CA GLU A 72 23.71 0.06 0.35
C GLU A 72 24.42 -0.45 1.61
N LYS A 73 23.99 -0.01 2.80
CA LYS A 73 24.57 -0.46 4.08
C LYS A 73 24.45 -1.96 4.29
N ILE A 74 23.34 -2.56 3.87
CA ILE A 74 23.13 -4.02 3.93
C ILE A 74 24.08 -4.77 2.98
N ARG A 75 24.40 -4.18 1.82
CA ARG A 75 25.33 -4.79 0.86
C ARG A 75 26.77 -4.76 1.34
N GLU A 76 27.17 -3.71 2.08
CA GLU A 76 28.48 -3.62 2.74
C GLU A 76 28.67 -4.73 3.78
N ASN A 77 27.68 -4.94 4.64
CA ASN A 77 27.70 -5.99 5.65
C ASN A 77 26.39 -6.78 5.67
N ARG A 78 26.39 -7.94 5.00
CA ARG A 78 25.24 -8.85 4.97
C ARG A 78 24.92 -9.48 6.32
N ARG A 79 25.83 -9.43 7.29
CA ARG A 79 25.63 -9.89 8.67
C ARG A 79 25.32 -8.70 9.59
N PHE A 80 24.12 -8.16 9.43
CA PHE A 80 23.63 -7.02 10.22
C PHE A 80 22.47 -7.43 11.12
N THR A 81 22.16 -6.56 12.09
CA THR A 81 20.92 -6.61 12.87
C THR A 81 20.11 -5.33 12.64
N ILE A 82 18.79 -5.39 12.89
CA ILE A 82 17.95 -4.18 12.82
C ILE A 82 18.42 -3.11 13.82
N ARG A 83 19.01 -3.52 14.96
CA ARG A 83 19.60 -2.59 15.93
C ARG A 83 20.78 -1.83 15.33
N MET A 84 21.71 -2.52 14.68
CA MET A 84 22.84 -1.88 14.00
C MET A 84 22.38 -0.90 12.92
N LEU A 85 21.36 -1.27 12.13
CA LEU A 85 20.78 -0.33 11.15
C LEU A 85 20.17 0.89 11.83
N PHE A 86 19.49 0.72 12.96
CA PHE A 86 18.94 1.86 13.69
C PHE A 86 20.03 2.77 14.26
N ASP A 87 21.15 2.20 14.71
CA ASP A 87 22.25 3.00 15.25
C ASP A 87 22.92 3.84 14.15
N GLU A 88 22.92 3.36 12.90
CA GLU A 88 23.38 4.12 11.71
C GLU A 88 22.33 5.11 11.18
N PHE A 89 21.04 4.79 11.34
CA PHE A 89 19.90 5.58 10.85
C PHE A 89 18.92 5.92 11.98
N PRO A 90 19.32 6.69 13.01
CA PRO A 90 18.48 6.98 14.18
C PRO A 90 17.20 7.77 13.85
N GLN A 91 17.18 8.45 12.70
CA GLN A 91 16.03 9.17 12.16
C GLN A 91 14.90 8.25 11.65
N ILE A 92 15.16 6.95 11.49
CA ILE A 92 14.18 5.95 11.06
C ILE A 92 13.89 5.03 12.25
N SER A 93 12.61 4.81 12.57
CA SER A 93 12.27 3.88 13.65
C SER A 93 12.62 2.43 13.30
N LYS A 94 12.87 1.60 14.32
CA LYS A 94 13.19 0.17 14.14
C LYS A 94 12.12 -0.60 13.36
N THR A 95 10.84 -0.30 13.61
CA THR A 95 9.71 -0.94 12.91
C THR A 95 9.73 -0.62 11.42
N VAL A 96 10.04 0.63 11.09
CA VAL A 96 10.12 1.09 9.70
C VAL A 96 11.34 0.49 9.00
N LEU A 97 12.49 0.41 9.67
CA LEU A 97 13.66 -0.30 9.14
C LEU A 97 13.35 -1.77 8.87
N HIS A 98 12.62 -2.44 9.77
CA HIS A 98 12.17 -3.82 9.55
C HIS A 98 11.25 -3.94 8.32
N GLU A 99 10.33 -2.99 8.12
CA GLU A 99 9.46 -2.94 6.94
C GLU A 99 10.27 -2.74 5.65
N ILE A 100 11.25 -1.83 5.65
CA ILE A 100 12.12 -1.59 4.51
C ILE A 100 12.87 -2.87 4.13
N VAL A 101 13.50 -3.54 5.11
CA VAL A 101 14.30 -4.74 4.87
C VAL A 101 13.42 -5.88 4.34
N THR A 102 12.28 -6.12 4.96
CA THR A 102 11.45 -7.31 4.71
C THR A 102 10.47 -7.13 3.55
N HIS A 103 9.79 -5.99 3.49
CA HIS A 103 8.70 -5.77 2.53
C HIS A 103 9.14 -4.98 1.30
N ARG A 104 10.00 -3.97 1.46
CA ARG A 104 10.45 -3.13 0.32
C ARG A 104 11.60 -3.76 -0.44
N LEU A 105 12.63 -4.21 0.29
CA LEU A 105 13.83 -4.83 -0.27
C LEU A 105 13.72 -6.35 -0.40
N ASN A 106 12.71 -6.96 0.23
CA ASN A 106 12.44 -8.41 0.19
C ASN A 106 13.63 -9.28 0.66
N TYR A 107 14.45 -8.77 1.59
CA TYR A 107 15.48 -9.58 2.23
C TYR A 107 14.86 -10.55 3.25
N ARG A 108 15.50 -11.71 3.39
CA ARG A 108 15.11 -12.73 4.38
C ARG A 108 16.30 -13.05 5.27
N LYS A 109 16.03 -13.27 6.55
CA LYS A 109 17.04 -13.76 7.49
C LYS A 109 17.36 -15.22 7.17
N LEU A 110 18.62 -15.51 6.94
CA LEU A 110 19.14 -16.86 6.78
C LEU A 110 20.08 -17.19 7.93
N CYS A 111 19.97 -18.41 8.45
CA CYS A 111 20.93 -18.93 9.42
C CYS A 111 22.21 -19.36 8.68
N SER A 112 23.37 -18.95 9.19
CA SER A 112 24.65 -19.45 8.65
C SER A 112 24.75 -20.96 8.88
N ARG A 113 25.30 -21.68 7.91
CA ARG A 113 25.60 -23.11 8.07
C ARG A 113 26.86 -23.29 8.89
N TRP A 114 26.90 -24.34 9.70
CA TRP A 114 28.11 -24.69 10.45
C TRP A 114 29.20 -25.16 9.48
N VAL A 115 30.42 -24.67 9.69
CA VAL A 115 31.59 -25.05 8.87
C VAL A 115 32.58 -25.76 9.80
N PRO A 116 32.88 -27.06 9.57
CA PRO A 116 33.67 -27.86 10.50
C PRO A 116 35.10 -27.40 10.75
N LYS A 117 35.70 -26.76 9.75
CA LYS A 117 37.07 -26.25 9.83
C LYS A 117 37.23 -25.08 8.87
N MET A 118 38.03 -24.09 9.27
CA MET A 118 38.43 -23.00 8.38
C MET A 118 39.43 -23.53 7.35
N LEU A 119 39.05 -23.47 6.06
CA LEU A 119 39.93 -23.87 4.97
C LEU A 119 41.01 -22.80 4.76
N THR A 120 42.27 -23.21 4.83
CA THR A 120 43.42 -22.41 4.38
C THR A 120 43.60 -22.55 2.88
N ASP A 121 44.39 -21.67 2.26
CA ASP A 121 44.57 -21.66 0.80
C ASP A 121 45.18 -22.96 0.25
N VAL A 122 46.01 -23.65 1.04
CA VAL A 122 46.54 -24.99 0.73
C VAL A 122 45.44 -26.03 0.54
N HIS A 123 44.31 -25.90 1.24
CA HIS A 123 43.18 -26.83 1.09
C HIS A 123 42.32 -26.55 -0.15
N LYS A 124 42.52 -25.41 -0.84
CA LYS A 124 41.74 -24.98 -2.01
C LYS A 124 42.42 -25.33 -3.35
N THR A 125 43.69 -25.74 -3.32
CA THR A 125 44.50 -26.04 -4.51
C THR A 125 44.49 -27.52 -4.87
N LYS A 126 43.32 -28.08 -5.21
CA LYS A 126 43.19 -29.44 -5.74
C LYS A 126 42.18 -29.51 -6.87
#